data_AF-A0A9R1MCE3-F1
#
_entry.id   AF-A0A9R1MCE3-F1
#
_cell.length_a   1.000
_cell.length_b   1.000
_cell.length_c   1.000
_cell.angle_alpha   90.00
_cell.angle_beta   90.00
_cell.angle_gamma   90.00
#
_symmetry.space_group_name_H-M   'P 1'
#
loop_
_entity.id
_entity.type
_entity.pdbx_description
1 polymer ?
#
loop_
_entity_poly.entity_id
_entity_poly.type
_entity_poly.pdbx_seq_one_letter_code
_entity_poly.pdbx_strand_id
1 'polypeptide(L)'
;MVDTAHVNSLLRAAARLEPEELIFSLSSDFIGDYPVVDLPCFHRATSIQLGLFAVIRVPAGVEFPALETLYLACSIDALDSGLRVLHLSSTELNGDHLRVNSASLLELVVGSRWTRSVNVVAPVLKQLTMSLTASKISVVSVLAPLVEKVSWKCCYMNGCITFGLWLLEQVTLQTAERQGQLPMLHIRAHCVRPLNLLQALSK
;
A
#
# COMPACT_ATOMS: atom_id res chain seq x y z
N MET A 1 8.47 7.07 -25.96
CA MET A 1 7.74 6.24 -24.97
C MET A 1 8.69 5.13 -24.56
N VAL A 2 8.93 4.97 -23.26
CA VAL A 2 9.82 3.93 -22.74
C VAL A 2 8.98 2.66 -22.55
N ASP A 3 9.41 1.56 -23.16
CA ASP A 3 8.76 0.27 -23.00
C ASP A 3 9.38 -0.55 -21.84
N THR A 4 8.72 -1.65 -21.50
CA THR A 4 9.18 -2.61 -20.48
C THR A 4 10.62 -3.08 -20.69
N ALA A 5 11.03 -3.31 -21.93
CA ALA A 5 12.35 -3.86 -22.24
C ALA A 5 13.46 -2.85 -21.90
N HIS A 6 13.24 -1.56 -22.18
CA HIS A 6 14.17 -0.50 -21.83
C HIS A 6 14.31 -0.34 -20.32
N VAL A 7 13.21 -0.34 -19.56
CA VAL A 7 13.26 -0.24 -18.09
C VAL A 7 14.02 -1.43 -17.49
N ASN A 8 13.68 -2.65 -17.92
CA ASN A 8 14.36 -3.86 -17.46
C ASN A 8 15.85 -3.87 -17.83
N SER A 9 16.21 -3.40 -19.03
CA SER A 9 17.61 -3.28 -19.45
C SER A 9 18.39 -2.32 -18.54
N LEU A 10 17.81 -1.17 -18.23
CA LEU A 10 18.42 -0.16 -17.35
C LEU A 10 18.59 -0.68 -15.92
N LEU A 11 17.57 -1.33 -15.35
CA LEU A 11 17.69 -1.92 -14.01
C LEU A 11 18.76 -3.02 -13.96
N ARG A 12 18.86 -3.85 -15.00
CA ARG A 12 19.95 -4.85 -15.07
C ARG A 12 21.33 -4.21 -15.19
N ALA A 13 21.45 -3.11 -15.93
CA ALA A 13 22.68 -2.35 -16.01
C ALA A 13 23.04 -1.74 -14.64
N ALA A 14 22.05 -1.19 -13.92
CA ALA A 14 22.24 -0.67 -12.57
C ALA A 14 22.65 -1.77 -11.59
N ALA A 15 22.06 -2.97 -11.67
CA ALA A 15 22.43 -4.09 -10.80
C ALA A 15 23.90 -4.49 -10.93
N ARG A 16 24.49 -4.39 -12.12
CA ARG A 16 25.92 -4.65 -12.37
C ARG A 16 26.86 -3.65 -11.70
N LEU A 17 26.35 -2.49 -11.31
CA LEU A 17 27.11 -1.50 -10.55
C LEU A 17 27.13 -1.81 -9.05
N GLU A 18 26.39 -2.85 -8.63
CA GLU A 18 26.23 -3.28 -7.24
C GLU A 18 25.96 -2.10 -6.27
N PRO A 19 24.92 -1.30 -6.55
CA PRO A 19 24.61 -0.15 -5.71
C PRO A 19 24.22 -0.61 -4.30
N GLU A 20 24.65 0.17 -3.30
CA GLU A 20 24.12 0.06 -1.94
C GLU A 20 22.74 0.72 -1.83
N GLU A 21 22.54 1.82 -2.55
CA GLU A 21 21.26 2.51 -2.66
C GLU A 21 20.87 2.69 -4.12
N LEU A 22 19.63 2.30 -4.46
CA LEU A 22 19.06 2.51 -5.78
C LEU A 22 17.88 3.48 -5.68
N ILE A 23 17.96 4.59 -6.39
CA ILE A 23 16.82 5.48 -6.61
C ILE A 23 16.57 5.53 -8.10
N PHE A 24 15.38 5.09 -8.50
CA PHE A 24 14.96 5.09 -9.89
C PHE A 24 13.53 5.61 -9.98
N SER A 25 13.35 6.74 -10.67
CA SER A 25 12.04 7.37 -10.84
C SER A 25 11.82 7.72 -12.30
N LEU A 26 10.60 7.47 -12.79
CA LEU A 26 10.23 7.72 -14.18
C LEU A 26 8.80 8.28 -14.19
N SER A 27 8.63 9.47 -14.79
CA SER A 27 7.29 10.09 -14.88
C SER A 27 6.34 9.21 -15.70
N SER A 28 5.07 9.19 -15.31
CA SER A 28 3.99 8.54 -16.07
C SER A 28 3.93 9.03 -17.52
N ASP A 29 4.32 10.27 -17.78
CA ASP A 29 4.30 10.87 -19.13
C ASP A 29 5.24 10.17 -20.12
N PHE A 30 6.24 9.45 -19.61
CA PHE A 30 7.21 8.73 -20.43
C PHE A 30 6.93 7.22 -20.52
N ILE A 31 5.97 6.73 -19.73
CA ILE A 31 5.65 5.31 -19.61
C ILE A 31 4.49 4.99 -20.58
N GLY A 32 4.63 3.90 -21.34
CA GLY A 32 3.53 3.36 -22.16
C GLY A 32 2.45 2.67 -21.32
N ASP A 33 1.76 1.69 -21.89
CA ASP A 33 0.84 0.84 -21.12
C ASP A 33 1.58 0.15 -19.97
N TYR A 34 1.21 0.49 -18.73
CA TYR A 34 1.66 -0.05 -17.43
C TYR A 34 2.67 -1.21 -17.53
N PRO A 35 3.97 -0.93 -17.58
CA PRO A 35 4.97 -1.95 -17.85
C PRO A 35 5.07 -2.94 -16.71
N VAL A 36 5.41 -4.17 -17.06
CA VAL A 36 5.69 -5.25 -16.11
C VAL A 36 7.19 -5.35 -15.95
N VAL A 37 7.72 -4.92 -14.81
CA VAL A 37 9.16 -4.75 -14.60
C VAL A 37 9.66 -5.87 -13.69
N ASP A 38 10.66 -6.60 -14.18
CA ASP A 38 11.32 -7.66 -13.41
C ASP A 38 12.46 -7.05 -12.62
N LEU A 39 12.39 -7.15 -11.29
CA LEU A 39 13.43 -6.60 -10.42
C LEU A 39 14.66 -7.53 -10.45
N PRO A 40 15.83 -7.05 -10.91
CA PRO A 40 17.05 -7.84 -10.85
C PRO A 40 17.53 -7.98 -9.40
N CYS A 41 18.37 -8.99 -9.14
CA CYS A 41 18.97 -9.17 -7.84
C CYS A 41 19.99 -8.04 -7.56
N PHE A 42 19.77 -7.28 -6.49
CA PHE A 42 20.71 -6.28 -6.00
C PHE A 42 21.38 -6.81 -4.72
N HIS A 43 22.47 -7.56 -4.88
CA HIS A 43 23.12 -8.27 -3.77
C HIS A 43 23.60 -7.37 -2.64
N ARG A 44 24.05 -6.15 -2.95
CA ARG A 44 24.56 -5.17 -1.99
C ARG A 44 23.56 -4.10 -1.58
N ALA A 45 22.39 -4.03 -2.25
CA ALA A 45 21.46 -2.95 -1.99
C ALA A 45 20.78 -3.14 -0.64
N THR A 46 20.89 -2.13 0.21
CA THR A 46 20.19 -2.04 1.48
C THR A 46 18.92 -1.20 1.35
N SER A 47 18.87 -0.31 0.35
CA SER A 47 17.74 0.55 0.05
C SER A 47 17.43 0.61 -1.44
N ILE A 48 16.16 0.41 -1.79
CA ILE A 48 15.64 0.54 -3.15
C ILE A 48 14.41 1.45 -3.15
N GLN A 49 14.43 2.50 -3.96
CA GLN A 49 13.31 3.39 -4.21
C GLN A 49 12.95 3.40 -5.70
N LEU A 50 11.74 2.92 -6.00
CA LEU A 50 11.19 2.83 -7.33
C LEU A 50 9.96 3.75 -7.46
N GLY A 51 10.19 4.92 -8.05
CA GLY A 51 9.18 5.92 -8.39
C GLY A 51 8.66 5.78 -9.81
N LEU A 52 8.15 4.59 -10.18
CA LEU A 52 7.55 4.33 -11.49
C LEU A 52 6.19 3.64 -11.36
N PHE A 53 5.27 3.96 -12.26
CA PHE A 53 3.95 3.32 -12.35
C PHE A 53 4.06 2.01 -13.15
N ALA A 54 4.39 0.92 -12.47
CA ALA A 54 4.63 -0.38 -13.09
C ALA A 54 4.17 -1.53 -12.18
N VAL A 55 3.94 -2.71 -12.74
CA VAL A 55 3.80 -3.94 -11.96
C VAL A 55 5.19 -4.49 -11.69
N ILE A 56 5.63 -4.52 -10.43
CA ILE A 56 6.93 -5.07 -10.07
C ILE A 56 6.80 -6.56 -9.82
N ARG A 57 7.54 -7.34 -10.61
CA ARG A 57 7.70 -8.77 -10.40
C ARG A 57 9.06 -9.04 -9.79
N VAL A 58 9.08 -9.88 -8.76
CA VAL A 58 10.30 -10.47 -8.24
C VAL A 58 10.38 -11.89 -8.80
N PRO A 59 11.32 -12.19 -9.71
CA PRO A 59 11.45 -13.53 -10.25
C PRO A 59 11.72 -14.55 -9.14
N ALA A 60 11.18 -15.77 -9.29
CA ALA A 60 11.39 -16.83 -8.31
C ALA A 60 12.88 -17.14 -8.13
N GLY A 61 13.34 -17.25 -6.87
CA GLY A 61 14.74 -17.48 -6.53
C GLY A 61 15.63 -16.22 -6.54
N VAL A 62 15.07 -15.04 -6.82
CA VAL A 62 15.77 -13.77 -6.58
C VAL A 62 15.60 -13.40 -5.11
N GLU A 63 16.71 -13.35 -4.39
CA GLU A 63 16.78 -12.90 -3.01
C GLU A 63 17.40 -11.52 -2.92
N PHE A 64 17.04 -10.77 -1.88
CA PHE A 64 17.62 -9.47 -1.56
C PHE A 64 18.26 -9.56 -0.17
N PRO A 65 19.47 -10.13 -0.05
CA PRO A 65 20.03 -10.54 1.23
C PRO A 65 20.35 -9.37 2.15
N ALA A 66 20.72 -8.22 1.58
CA ALA A 66 21.05 -7.01 2.32
C ALA A 66 19.89 -6.00 2.39
N LEU A 67 18.79 -6.23 1.68
CA LEU A 67 17.74 -5.22 1.51
C LEU A 67 16.94 -5.04 2.78
N GLU A 68 17.03 -3.84 3.34
CA GLU A 68 16.32 -3.45 4.55
C GLU A 68 15.13 -2.54 4.23
N THR A 69 15.28 -1.69 3.22
CA THR A 69 14.30 -0.64 2.88
C THR A 69 13.84 -0.75 1.44
N LEU A 70 12.53 -0.80 1.25
CA LEU A 70 11.92 -0.79 -0.08
C LEU A 70 10.82 0.27 -0.15
N TYR A 71 10.98 1.21 -1.08
CA TYR A 71 9.96 2.17 -1.48
C TYR A 71 9.47 1.82 -2.89
N LEU A 72 8.16 1.63 -3.04
CA LEU A 72 7.51 1.44 -4.32
C LEU A 72 6.39 2.45 -4.52
N ALA A 73 6.37 3.07 -5.69
CA ALA A 73 5.20 3.78 -6.19
C ALA A 73 4.07 2.84 -6.67
N CYS A 74 4.20 1.54 -6.42
CA CYS A 74 3.36 0.51 -7.01
C CYS A 74 3.24 -0.78 -6.18
N SER A 75 2.48 -1.77 -6.66
CA SER A 75 2.25 -3.07 -6.00
C SER A 75 3.38 -4.05 -6.28
N ILE A 76 3.56 -4.95 -5.32
CA ILE A 76 4.46 -6.10 -5.39
C ILE A 76 3.66 -7.33 -4.98
N ASP A 77 3.71 -8.39 -5.78
CA ASP A 77 2.85 -9.58 -5.58
C ASP A 77 3.33 -10.46 -4.43
N ALA A 78 4.64 -10.49 -4.17
CA ALA A 78 5.24 -11.09 -2.98
C ALA A 78 6.71 -10.65 -2.90
N LEU A 79 7.17 -10.38 -1.68
CA LEU A 79 8.59 -10.19 -1.41
C LEU A 79 8.92 -10.89 -0.10
N ASP A 80 9.53 -12.07 -0.21
CA ASP A 80 10.01 -12.86 0.91
C ASP A 80 11.48 -12.51 1.17
N SER A 81 11.71 -11.32 1.70
CA SER A 81 13.06 -10.86 2.05
C SER A 81 13.05 -10.25 3.45
N GLY A 82 14.23 -10.20 4.07
CA GLY A 82 14.48 -9.67 5.42
C GLY A 82 14.17 -8.18 5.62
N LEU A 83 13.30 -7.60 4.79
CA LEU A 83 12.87 -6.21 4.84
C LEU A 83 12.48 -5.79 6.24
N ARG A 84 12.96 -4.60 6.59
CA ARG A 84 12.62 -3.89 7.82
C ARG A 84 11.65 -2.75 7.55
N VAL A 85 11.75 -2.09 6.40
CA VAL A 85 10.91 -0.95 6.02
C VAL A 85 10.31 -1.18 4.65
N LEU A 86 8.99 -1.06 4.55
CA LEU A 86 8.25 -1.14 3.29
C LEU A 86 7.34 0.07 3.16
N HIS A 87 7.55 0.86 2.11
CA HIS A 87 6.69 1.97 1.73
C HIS A 87 6.04 1.71 0.37
N LEU A 88 4.71 1.76 0.35
CA LEU A 88 3.89 1.56 -0.85
C LEU A 88 3.03 2.80 -1.08
N SER A 89 3.39 3.66 -2.03
CA SER A 89 2.58 4.81 -2.42
C SER A 89 1.93 4.53 -3.77
N SER A 90 0.62 4.32 -3.88
CA SER A 90 0.01 4.04 -5.19
C SER A 90 -1.38 4.62 -5.26
N THR A 91 -1.67 5.44 -6.27
CA THR A 91 -2.99 6.04 -6.47
C THR A 91 -3.99 5.09 -7.16
N GLU A 92 -3.55 4.25 -8.11
CA GLU A 92 -4.46 3.48 -8.96
C GLU A 92 -3.84 2.17 -9.49
N LEU A 93 -3.55 1.21 -8.61
CA LEU A 93 -3.19 -0.13 -9.10
C LEU A 93 -4.36 -1.07 -8.92
N ASN A 94 -4.67 -1.76 -10.02
CA ASN A 94 -5.74 -2.74 -10.26
C ASN A 94 -5.80 -3.94 -9.27
N GLY A 95 -5.06 -3.86 -8.16
CA GLY A 95 -5.05 -4.84 -7.09
C GLY A 95 -6.13 -4.53 -6.07
N ASP A 96 -7.17 -5.35 -6.06
CA ASP A 96 -8.26 -5.25 -5.10
C ASP A 96 -7.89 -5.70 -3.66
N HIS A 97 -6.68 -6.25 -3.47
CA HIS A 97 -6.28 -6.88 -2.23
C HIS A 97 -4.85 -6.48 -1.88
N LEU A 98 -4.66 -5.86 -0.71
CA LEU A 98 -3.34 -5.62 -0.14
C LEU A 98 -2.96 -6.81 0.74
N ARG A 99 -1.91 -7.53 0.38
CA ARG A 99 -1.34 -8.60 1.20
C ARG A 99 0.11 -8.30 1.54
N VAL A 100 0.41 -8.24 2.82
CA VAL A 100 1.78 -8.10 3.34
C VAL A 100 2.03 -9.26 4.29
N ASN A 101 3.04 -10.08 4.01
CA ASN A 101 3.48 -11.15 4.90
C ASN A 101 4.99 -11.04 5.05
N SER A 102 5.46 -10.62 6.22
CA SER A 102 6.89 -10.50 6.50
C SER A 102 7.15 -10.63 8.00
N ALA A 103 8.01 -11.58 8.35
CA ALA A 103 8.38 -11.85 9.74
C ALA A 103 9.39 -10.83 10.31
N SER A 104 10.09 -10.06 9.47
CA SER A 104 11.12 -9.10 9.87
C SER A 104 10.68 -7.63 9.78
N LEU A 105 9.52 -7.35 9.18
CA LEU A 105 9.08 -5.99 8.90
C LEU A 105 8.84 -5.20 10.19
N LEU A 106 9.54 -4.07 10.33
CA LEU A 106 9.45 -3.15 11.46
C LEU A 106 8.56 -1.94 11.14
N GLU A 107 8.57 -1.47 9.89
CA GLU A 107 7.79 -0.33 9.43
C GLU A 107 7.05 -0.63 8.13
N LEU A 108 5.74 -0.34 8.13
CA LEU A 108 4.88 -0.42 6.96
C LEU A 108 4.19 0.91 6.75
N VAL A 109 4.43 1.53 5.60
CA VAL A 109 3.74 2.74 5.18
C VAL A 109 2.99 2.45 3.87
N VAL A 110 1.71 2.76 3.82
CA VAL A 110 0.86 2.56 2.65
C VAL A 110 0.09 3.85 2.37
N GLY A 111 0.38 4.48 1.24
CA GLY A 111 -0.21 5.75 0.81
C GLY A 111 -1.23 5.61 -0.32
N SER A 112 -2.38 6.27 -0.12
CA SER A 112 -3.42 6.59 -1.11
C SER A 112 -3.91 5.45 -2.01
N ARG A 113 -4.05 4.23 -1.46
CA ARG A 113 -4.45 3.03 -2.23
C ARG A 113 -5.94 2.82 -2.30
N TRP A 114 -6.44 2.49 -3.50
CA TRP A 114 -7.72 1.79 -3.64
C TRP A 114 -7.56 0.32 -3.24
N THR A 115 -8.40 -0.17 -2.33
CA THR A 115 -8.41 -1.61 -2.00
C THR A 115 -9.79 -2.08 -1.52
N ARG A 116 -10.11 -3.35 -1.80
CA ARG A 116 -11.28 -4.07 -1.26
C ARG A 116 -10.95 -4.88 -0.02
N SER A 117 -9.67 -5.20 0.20
CA SER A 117 -9.24 -5.93 1.40
C SER A 117 -7.81 -5.63 1.81
N VAL A 118 -7.54 -5.79 3.10
CA VAL A 118 -6.20 -5.65 3.68
C VAL A 118 -5.93 -6.88 4.54
N ASN A 119 -4.81 -7.54 4.27
CA ASN A 119 -4.27 -8.61 5.09
C ASN A 119 -2.79 -8.35 5.37
N VAL A 120 -2.46 -8.02 6.61
CA VAL A 120 -1.08 -7.80 7.05
C VAL A 120 -0.73 -8.82 8.12
N VAL A 121 0.33 -9.57 7.89
CA VAL A 121 0.94 -10.48 8.87
C VAL A 121 2.38 -10.02 9.05
N ALA A 122 2.63 -9.29 10.13
CA ALA A 122 3.93 -8.71 10.45
C ALA A 122 4.14 -8.72 11.97
N PRO A 123 4.58 -9.86 12.53
CA PRO A 123 4.56 -10.09 13.99
C PRO A 123 5.44 -9.11 14.78
N VAL A 124 6.52 -8.62 14.18
CA VAL A 124 7.50 -7.70 14.80
C VAL A 124 7.30 -6.23 14.42
N LEU A 125 6.23 -5.91 13.70
CA LEU A 125 5.95 -4.56 13.22
C LEU A 125 5.86 -3.58 14.38
N LYS A 126 6.60 -2.47 14.30
CA LYS A 126 6.63 -1.38 15.29
C LYS A 126 5.80 -0.19 14.85
N GLN A 127 5.78 0.11 13.55
CA GLN A 127 5.09 1.25 12.98
C GLN A 127 4.22 0.85 11.78
N LEU A 128 2.96 1.26 11.84
CA LEU A 128 1.97 1.08 10.79
C LEU A 128 1.40 2.44 10.40
N THR A 129 1.57 2.83 9.13
CA THR A 129 0.89 3.98 8.54
C THR A 129 0.10 3.52 7.33
N MET A 130 -1.21 3.75 7.31
CA MET A 130 -2.08 3.41 6.20
C MET A 130 -3.03 4.56 5.86
N SER A 131 -3.09 4.91 4.59
CA SER A 131 -4.07 5.80 4.00
C SER A 131 -4.72 5.11 2.81
N LEU A 132 -6.01 4.79 2.93
CA LEU A 132 -6.75 3.95 2.00
C LEU A 132 -8.02 4.65 1.52
N THR A 133 -8.43 4.32 0.30
CA THR A 133 -9.74 4.63 -0.27
C THR A 133 -10.44 3.31 -0.58
N ALA A 134 -11.68 3.15 -0.13
CA ALA A 134 -12.43 1.92 -0.31
C ALA A 134 -13.82 2.16 -0.91
N SER A 135 -14.23 1.30 -1.85
CA SER A 135 -15.57 1.30 -2.46
C SER A 135 -16.47 0.16 -2.01
N LYS A 136 -15.89 -0.96 -1.57
CA LYS A 136 -16.54 -2.07 -0.85
C LYS A 136 -15.44 -2.78 -0.07
N ILE A 137 -15.38 -2.60 1.25
CA ILE A 137 -14.43 -3.36 2.08
C ILE A 137 -15.06 -4.70 2.40
N SER A 138 -14.37 -5.79 2.03
CA SER A 138 -14.80 -7.14 2.38
C SER A 138 -14.16 -7.59 3.70
N VAL A 139 -12.85 -7.40 3.87
CA VAL A 139 -12.10 -7.84 5.06
C VAL A 139 -10.90 -6.94 5.30
N VAL A 140 -10.70 -6.50 6.55
CA VAL A 140 -9.46 -5.88 7.03
C VAL A 140 -8.93 -6.73 8.19
N SER A 141 -7.72 -7.24 8.04
CA SER A 141 -7.01 -8.02 9.06
C SER A 141 -5.57 -7.56 9.17
N VAL A 142 -5.14 -7.26 10.39
CA VAL A 142 -3.77 -6.84 10.70
C VAL A 142 -3.32 -7.64 11.92
N LEU A 143 -2.37 -8.55 11.72
CA LEU A 143 -1.71 -9.32 12.76
C LEU A 143 -0.32 -8.74 13.02
N ALA A 144 -0.26 -7.76 13.92
CA ALA A 144 0.94 -7.04 14.33
C ALA A 144 0.92 -6.79 15.85
N PRO A 145 1.15 -7.82 16.68
CA PRO A 145 1.00 -7.75 18.14
C PRO A 145 2.01 -6.83 18.84
N LEU A 146 3.13 -6.49 18.19
CA LEU A 146 4.19 -5.63 18.75
C LEU A 146 4.13 -4.18 18.25
N VAL A 147 3.04 -3.78 17.58
CA VAL A 147 2.89 -2.45 17.00
C VAL A 147 2.74 -1.40 18.09
N GLU A 148 3.56 -0.36 18.01
CA GLU A 148 3.60 0.74 18.97
C GLU A 148 2.92 1.99 18.39
N LYS A 149 3.15 2.25 17.10
CA LYS A 149 2.62 3.40 16.38
C LYS A 149 1.68 2.96 15.26
N VAL A 150 0.44 3.42 15.32
CA VAL A 150 -0.57 3.21 14.28
C VAL A 150 -1.11 4.56 13.83
N SER A 151 -1.03 4.82 12.53
CA SER A 151 -1.77 5.88 11.85
C SER A 151 -2.57 5.22 10.74
N TRP A 152 -3.89 5.25 10.85
CA TRP A 152 -4.80 4.63 9.92
C TRP A 152 -5.82 5.67 9.48
N LYS A 153 -5.96 5.84 8.17
CA LYS A 153 -7.00 6.66 7.54
C LYS A 153 -7.64 5.83 6.44
N CYS A 154 -8.96 5.66 6.53
CA CYS A 154 -9.73 5.01 5.48
C CYS A 154 -10.86 5.93 5.06
N CYS A 155 -10.90 6.28 3.79
CA CYS A 155 -11.99 7.01 3.15
C CYS A 155 -12.90 6.01 2.44
N TYR A 156 -14.21 6.13 2.64
CA TYR A 156 -15.21 5.28 2.04
C TYR A 156 -15.95 6.06 0.96
N MET A 157 -16.04 5.48 -0.23
CA MET A 157 -16.83 6.04 -1.32
C MET A 157 -18.32 5.86 -1.02
N ASN A 158 -19.18 6.62 -1.70
CA ASN A 158 -20.61 6.61 -1.42
C ASN A 158 -21.20 5.18 -1.47
N GLY A 159 -21.87 4.80 -0.39
CA GLY A 159 -22.64 3.55 -0.29
C GLY A 159 -21.90 2.33 0.24
N CYS A 160 -20.62 2.43 0.63
CA CYS A 160 -19.85 1.25 1.09
C CYS A 160 -20.34 0.68 2.41
N ILE A 161 -20.62 1.56 3.37
CA ILE A 161 -20.96 1.21 4.75
C ILE A 161 -22.09 2.14 5.19
N THR A 162 -23.27 1.55 5.39
CA THR A 162 -24.48 2.24 5.84
C THR A 162 -24.87 1.76 7.24
N PHE A 163 -25.25 2.71 8.08
CA PHE A 163 -25.89 2.43 9.37
C PHE A 163 -27.17 3.27 9.44
N GLY A 164 -28.30 2.67 9.01
CA GLY A 164 -29.54 3.41 8.81
C GLY A 164 -29.39 4.45 7.67
N LEU A 165 -29.64 5.73 7.97
CA LEU A 165 -29.51 6.84 7.03
C LEU A 165 -28.09 7.43 6.96
N TRP A 166 -27.14 6.91 7.74
CA TRP A 166 -25.77 7.42 7.81
C TRP A 166 -24.86 6.62 6.90
N LEU A 167 -24.16 7.34 6.02
CA LEU A 167 -23.05 6.83 5.21
C LEU A 167 -21.75 7.18 5.90
N LEU A 168 -20.95 6.15 6.21
CA LEU A 168 -19.59 6.36 6.69
C LEU A 168 -18.74 6.93 5.56
N GLU A 169 -18.08 8.05 5.80
CA GLU A 169 -17.23 8.75 4.84
C GLU A 169 -15.76 8.51 5.16
N GLN A 170 -15.39 8.54 6.45
CA GLN A 170 -14.00 8.36 6.86
C GLN A 170 -13.90 7.78 8.26
N VAL A 171 -12.91 6.90 8.45
CA VAL A 171 -12.42 6.49 9.77
C VAL A 171 -10.95 6.82 9.86
N THR A 172 -10.55 7.46 10.95
CA THR A 172 -9.16 7.73 11.27
C THR A 172 -8.84 7.23 12.66
N LEU A 173 -7.83 6.39 12.79
CA LEU A 173 -7.30 5.89 14.05
C LEU A 173 -5.84 6.30 14.14
N GLN A 174 -5.46 6.96 15.23
CA GLN A 174 -4.08 7.37 15.48
C GLN A 174 -3.70 7.04 16.92
N THR A 175 -2.59 6.33 17.10
CA THR A 175 -1.96 6.19 18.41
C THR A 175 -1.33 7.51 18.83
N ALA A 176 -1.25 7.71 20.14
CA ALA A 176 -0.54 8.83 20.73
C ALA A 176 0.93 8.89 20.30
N GLU A 177 1.41 10.09 19.98
CA GLU A 177 2.84 10.32 19.69
C GLU A 177 3.66 10.54 20.97
N ARG A 178 3.00 10.96 22.06
CA ARG A 178 3.65 11.27 23.35
C ARG A 178 3.11 10.42 24.48
N GLN A 179 3.98 10.11 25.44
CA GLN A 179 3.62 9.44 26.69
C GLN A 179 2.49 10.22 27.39
N GLY A 180 1.36 9.55 27.63
CA GLY A 180 0.18 10.12 28.31
C GLY A 180 -0.93 10.66 27.39
N GLN A 181 -0.74 10.71 26.08
CA GLN A 181 -1.84 10.98 25.14
C GLN A 181 -2.67 9.69 24.92
N LEU A 182 -3.98 9.84 24.73
CA LEU A 182 -4.87 8.72 24.39
C LEU A 182 -4.90 8.51 22.87
N PRO A 183 -5.10 7.27 22.40
CA PRO A 183 -5.36 7.02 20.99
C PRO A 183 -6.62 7.77 20.54
N MET A 184 -6.55 8.37 19.36
CA MET A 184 -7.64 9.12 18.74
C MET A 184 -8.37 8.24 17.74
N LEU A 185 -9.71 8.18 17.86
CA LEU A 185 -10.60 7.65 16.83
C LEU A 185 -11.50 8.78 16.34
N HIS A 186 -11.38 9.14 15.06
CA HIS A 186 -12.24 10.11 14.39
C HIS A 186 -13.09 9.40 13.35
N ILE A 187 -14.40 9.55 13.45
CA ILE A 187 -15.39 8.96 12.55
C ILE A 187 -16.15 10.09 11.88
N ARG A 188 -16.14 10.13 10.56
CA ARG A 188 -16.91 11.08 9.75
C ARG A 188 -17.98 10.30 8.99
N ALA A 189 -19.24 10.73 9.15
CA ALA A 189 -20.38 10.17 8.44
C ALA A 189 -21.32 11.30 8.03
N HIS A 190 -22.08 11.10 6.95
CA HIS A 190 -23.10 12.04 6.50
C HIS A 190 -24.45 11.34 6.31
N CYS A 191 -25.53 12.09 6.55
CA CYS A 191 -26.88 11.59 6.37
C CYS A 191 -27.29 11.70 4.90
N VAL A 192 -27.80 10.62 4.31
CA VAL A 192 -28.45 10.67 3.00
C VAL A 192 -29.93 11.00 3.18
N ARG A 193 -30.43 11.97 2.41
CA ARG A 193 -31.87 12.21 2.36
C ARG A 193 -32.53 10.99 1.70
N PRO A 194 -33.60 10.42 2.26
CA PRO A 194 -34.37 9.40 1.57
C PRO A 194 -35.05 10.04 0.35
N LEU A 195 -34.41 9.95 -0.82
CA LEU A 195 -35.05 10.26 -2.08
C LEU A 195 -36.03 9.10 -2.38
N ASN A 196 -37.31 9.37 -2.14
CA ASN A 196 -38.48 8.66 -2.66
C ASN A 196 -38.73 7.20 -2.20
N LEU A 197 -39.05 6.99 -0.93
CA LEU A 197 -39.88 5.84 -0.52
C LEU A 197 -41.40 6.09 -0.71
N LEU A 198 -41.80 7.30 -1.15
CA LEU A 198 -43.21 7.66 -1.39
C LEU A 198 -43.74 7.32 -2.80
N GLN A 199 -42.94 6.76 -3.71
CA GLN A 199 -43.44 6.25 -5.00
C GLN A 199 -43.78 4.74 -4.98
N ALA A 200 -43.48 4.04 -3.90
CA ALA A 200 -43.78 2.60 -3.76
C ALA A 200 -45.04 2.28 -2.91
N LEU A 201 -45.72 3.31 -2.38
CA LEU A 201 -46.97 3.15 -1.61
C LEU A 201 -48.19 3.79 -2.30
N SER A 202 -48.06 4.14 -3.59
CA SER A 202 -49.18 4.60 -4.43
C SER A 202 -49.44 3.61 -5.58
N LYS A 203 -49.77 2.36 -5.26
CA LYS A 203 -50.56 1.46 -6.09
C LYS A 203 -51.37 0.53 -5.22
#